data_AF-A4Y2D1-F1
#
_entry.id   AF-A4Y2D1-F1
#
_cell.length_a   1.000
_cell.length_b   1.000
_cell.length_c   1.000
_cell.angle_alpha   90.00
_cell.angle_beta   90.00
_cell.angle_gamma   90.00
#
_symmetry.space_group_name_H-M   'P 1'
#
loop_
_entity.id
_entity.type
_entity.pdbx_description
1 polymer ?
#
loop_
_entity_poly.entity_id
_entity_poly.type
_entity_poly.pdbx_seq_one_letter_code
_entity_poly.pdbx_strand_id
1 'polypeptide(L)'
;MTINALWIPAWYELDPSIVVGVTEEFIFHKPTTNGALRFYSGAENIDAVRATGAISSIYHAVLGDIESVDAQGLDYTIVLKDGRRLLVNAEEDPGLIYEWVDDSWQPSEMTISDWQLEVKFTSLSLLTSVD
;
A
#
# COMPACT_ATOMS: atom_id res chain seq x y z
N MET A 1 -12.90 -4.23 14.61
CA MET A 1 -13.76 -3.41 13.70
C MET A 1 -13.12 -3.40 12.32
N THR A 2 -13.88 -3.54 11.24
CA THR A 2 -13.31 -3.39 9.89
C THR A 2 -13.33 -1.93 9.46
N ILE A 3 -12.20 -1.45 8.98
CA ILE A 3 -11.97 -0.07 8.52
C ILE A 3 -11.61 -0.16 7.03
N ASN A 4 -12.25 0.68 6.22
CA ASN A 4 -11.81 0.92 4.86
C ASN A 4 -10.75 2.02 4.91
N ALA A 5 -9.52 1.64 4.63
CA ALA A 5 -8.37 2.53 4.58
C ALA A 5 -7.85 2.61 3.14
N LEU A 6 -6.99 3.59 2.88
CA LEU A 6 -6.33 3.78 1.59
C LEU A 6 -4.82 3.67 1.77
N TRP A 7 -4.17 2.95 0.86
CA TRP A 7 -2.73 3.02 0.70
C TRP A 7 -2.47 3.78 -0.60
N ILE A 8 -1.78 4.90 -0.52
CA ILE A 8 -1.50 5.79 -1.65
C ILE A 8 0.00 5.99 -1.63
N PRO A 9 0.74 5.60 -2.68
CA PRO A 9 2.18 5.72 -2.64
C PRO A 9 2.58 7.20 -2.60
N ALA A 10 3.40 7.55 -1.62
CA ALA A 10 4.21 8.76 -1.66
C ALA A 10 5.50 8.59 -2.47
N TRP A 11 5.85 7.34 -2.81
CA TRP A 11 7.07 6.94 -3.50
C TRP A 11 8.31 7.18 -2.62
N TYR A 12 9.49 6.94 -3.18
CA TYR A 12 10.78 7.24 -2.54
C TYR A 12 11.00 6.50 -1.20
N GLU A 13 10.57 5.24 -1.11
CA GLU A 13 10.70 4.39 0.10
C GLU A 13 9.99 4.96 1.36
N LEU A 14 9.04 5.89 1.18
CA LEU A 14 8.34 6.51 2.30
C LEU A 14 7.14 5.70 2.79
N ASP A 15 6.68 4.75 1.98
CA ASP A 15 5.44 4.00 2.20
C ASP A 15 5.66 2.71 3.01
N PRO A 16 4.68 2.29 3.83
CA PRO A 16 4.78 1.04 4.56
C PRO A 16 4.48 -0.15 3.65
N SER A 17 5.24 -1.24 3.78
CA SER A 17 4.88 -2.52 3.19
C SER A 17 3.58 -3.06 3.81
N ILE A 18 2.72 -3.66 2.99
CA ILE A 18 1.42 -4.21 3.41
C ILE A 18 1.20 -5.60 2.84
N VAL A 19 0.70 -6.53 3.66
CA VAL A 19 0.51 -7.95 3.27
C VAL A 19 -0.83 -8.46 3.81
N VAL A 20 -1.63 -9.08 2.95
CA VAL A 20 -2.89 -9.73 3.39
C VAL A 20 -2.60 -10.85 4.39
N GLY A 21 -3.34 -10.88 5.48
CA GLY A 21 -3.22 -11.87 6.56
C GLY A 21 -2.22 -11.49 7.66
N VAL A 22 -1.36 -10.49 7.43
CA VAL A 22 -0.39 -10.03 8.43
C VAL A 22 -1.09 -9.15 9.46
N THR A 23 -0.73 -9.38 10.74
CA THR A 23 -1.21 -8.61 11.89
C THR A 23 -0.07 -7.81 12.50
N GLU A 24 -0.14 -6.49 12.41
CA GLU A 24 0.90 -5.57 12.86
C GLU A 24 0.28 -4.28 13.40
N GLU A 25 1.12 -3.40 13.96
CA GLU A 25 0.73 -2.01 14.23
C GLU A 25 0.94 -1.17 12.97
N PHE A 26 -0.11 -0.47 12.55
CA PHE A 26 -0.05 0.46 11.44
C PHE A 26 -0.37 1.88 11.91
N ILE A 27 0.29 2.85 11.29
CA ILE A 27 0.03 4.26 11.47
C ILE A 27 -0.78 4.77 10.28
N PHE A 28 -1.77 5.59 10.58
CA PHE A 28 -2.66 6.19 9.60
C PHE A 28 -2.75 7.69 9.78
N HIS A 29 -2.77 8.42 8.67
CA HIS A 29 -3.25 9.79 8.64
C HIS A 29 -4.76 9.84 8.81
N LYS A 30 -5.21 10.76 9.66
CA LYS A 30 -6.60 11.19 9.66
C LYS A 30 -6.81 12.24 8.56
N PRO A 31 -7.83 12.05 7.70
CA PRO A 31 -8.23 13.09 6.78
C PRO A 31 -8.80 14.29 7.55
N THR A 32 -8.59 15.50 7.03
CA THR A 32 -9.13 16.76 7.59
C THR A 32 -10.65 16.87 7.48
N THR A 33 -11.27 16.04 6.64
CA THR A 33 -12.73 15.92 6.44
C THR A 33 -13.14 14.45 6.61
N ASN A 34 -14.42 14.11 6.44
CA ASN A 34 -14.95 12.74 6.53
C ASN A 34 -14.46 11.82 5.39
N GLY A 35 -13.14 11.61 5.30
CA GLY A 35 -12.50 10.68 4.37
C GLY A 35 -12.09 9.36 5.04
N ALA A 36 -11.55 8.44 4.25
CA ALA A 36 -10.92 7.22 4.73
C ALA A 36 -9.56 7.52 5.40
N LEU A 37 -9.20 6.72 6.40
CA LEU A 37 -7.84 6.70 6.95
C LEU A 37 -6.84 6.31 5.86
N ARG A 38 -5.66 6.91 5.85
CA ARG A 38 -4.61 6.63 4.87
C ARG A 38 -3.39 6.07 5.57
N PHE A 39 -2.78 5.01 5.05
CA PHE A 39 -1.50 4.53 5.58
C PHE A 39 -0.48 5.68 5.57
N TYR A 40 0.30 5.78 6.65
CA TYR A 40 1.27 6.86 6.85
C TYR A 40 2.49 6.67 5.96
N SER A 41 2.84 7.68 5.16
CA SER A 41 3.90 7.63 4.16
C SER A 41 5.06 8.60 4.47
N GLY A 42 5.55 8.60 5.71
CA GLY A 42 6.74 9.38 6.10
C GLY A 42 6.60 10.92 6.14
N ALA A 43 5.46 11.48 5.73
CA ALA A 43 5.28 12.93 5.63
C ALA A 43 5.19 13.62 7.01
N GLU A 44 5.88 14.76 7.16
CA GLU A 44 5.97 15.50 8.43
C GLU A 44 4.65 16.23 8.81
N ASN A 45 4.41 16.38 10.13
CA ASN A 45 3.39 17.24 10.75
C ASN A 45 1.91 16.91 10.42
N ILE A 46 1.42 15.75 10.86
CA ILE A 46 0.06 15.32 10.51
C ILE A 46 -0.63 14.63 11.69
N ASP A 47 -1.92 14.96 11.91
CA ASP A 47 -2.79 14.25 12.86
C ASP A 47 -2.87 12.78 12.45
N ALA A 48 -2.17 11.94 13.19
CA ALA A 48 -2.02 10.53 12.92
C ALA A 48 -2.60 9.69 14.06
N VAL A 49 -3.05 8.49 13.72
CA VAL A 49 -3.45 7.46 14.68
C VAL A 49 -2.74 6.18 14.39
N ARG A 50 -2.49 5.40 15.42
CA ARG A 50 -2.01 4.02 15.30
C ARG A 50 -3.10 3.04 15.73
N ALA A 51 -3.07 1.85 15.16
CA ALA A 51 -3.81 0.70 15.67
C ALA A 51 -3.12 -0.60 15.26
N THR A 52 -3.21 -1.60 16.15
CA THR A 52 -2.88 -2.98 15.82
C THR A 52 -4.05 -3.64 15.13
N GLY A 53 -3.79 -4.39 14.06
CA GLY A 53 -4.81 -5.16 13.37
C GLY A 53 -4.28 -5.92 12.17
N ALA A 54 -5.19 -6.57 11.44
CA ALA A 54 -4.84 -7.42 10.32
C ALA A 54 -5.34 -6.83 8.99
N ILE A 55 -4.53 -6.93 7.94
CA ILE A 55 -4.98 -6.61 6.58
C ILE A 55 -5.76 -7.79 6.02
N SER A 56 -7.02 -7.58 5.66
CA SER A 56 -7.91 -8.65 5.19
C SER A 56 -8.07 -8.68 3.67
N SER A 57 -7.88 -7.54 3.00
CA SER A 57 -7.81 -7.47 1.54
C SER A 57 -7.11 -6.20 1.10
N ILE A 58 -6.44 -6.28 -0.05
CA ILE A 58 -5.91 -5.14 -0.79
C ILE A 58 -6.47 -5.24 -2.20
N TYR A 59 -7.00 -4.14 -2.72
CA TYR A 59 -7.61 -4.09 -4.05
C TYR A 59 -7.16 -2.83 -4.79
N HIS A 60 -6.90 -2.99 -6.09
CA HIS A 60 -6.65 -1.89 -7.00
C HIS A 60 -7.60 -1.98 -8.19
N ALA A 61 -8.10 -0.85 -8.68
CA ALA A 61 -9.12 -0.82 -9.73
C ALA A 61 -8.68 -1.49 -11.05
N VAL A 62 -7.39 -1.42 -11.37
CA VAL A 62 -6.82 -2.00 -12.61
C VAL A 62 -6.17 -3.36 -12.37
N LEU A 63 -5.49 -3.54 -11.22
CA LEU A 63 -4.71 -4.76 -10.95
C LEU A 63 -5.58 -5.88 -10.35
N GLY A 64 -6.73 -5.52 -9.76
CA GLY A 64 -7.60 -6.44 -9.05
C GLY A 64 -7.12 -6.71 -7.63
N ASP A 65 -7.28 -7.96 -7.18
CA ASP A 65 -6.88 -8.40 -5.85
C ASP A 65 -5.36 -8.50 -5.72
N ILE A 66 -4.81 -7.84 -4.69
CA ILE A 66 -3.39 -7.83 -4.36
C ILE A 66 -3.16 -8.67 -3.09
N GLU A 67 -2.10 -9.47 -3.09
CA GLU A 67 -1.64 -10.24 -1.94
C GLU A 67 -0.71 -9.42 -1.05
N SER A 68 0.24 -8.71 -1.65
CA SER A 68 1.20 -7.88 -0.92
C SER A 68 1.75 -6.73 -1.76
N VAL A 69 2.18 -5.69 -1.05
CA VAL A 69 3.05 -4.62 -1.54
C VAL A 69 4.26 -4.59 -0.62
N ASP A 70 5.44 -4.90 -1.17
CA ASP A 70 6.70 -4.62 -0.51
C ASP A 70 7.23 -3.27 -1.02
N ALA A 71 7.29 -2.29 -0.12
CA ALA A 71 7.65 -0.90 -0.42
C ALA A 71 9.07 -0.52 0.06
N GLN A 72 9.91 -1.52 0.36
CA GLN A 72 11.31 -1.31 0.76
C GLN A 72 12.22 -1.14 -0.46
N GLY A 73 13.15 -0.19 -0.41
CA GLY A 73 14.08 0.12 -1.51
C GLY A 73 13.52 1.06 -2.60
N LEU A 74 14.22 1.07 -3.75
CA LEU A 74 13.99 2.02 -4.85
C LEU A 74 12.87 1.60 -5.82
N ASP A 75 12.40 0.35 -5.70
CA ASP A 75 11.31 -0.21 -6.48
C ASP A 75 10.37 -0.97 -5.54
N TYR A 76 9.08 -0.89 -5.79
CA TYR A 76 8.06 -1.63 -5.05
C TYR A 76 7.78 -2.96 -5.73
N THR A 77 7.69 -4.03 -4.95
CA THR A 77 7.25 -5.34 -5.45
C THR A 77 5.80 -5.57 -5.07
N ILE A 78 4.93 -5.66 -6.07
CA ILE A 78 3.51 -5.97 -5.89
C ILE A 78 3.27 -7.42 -6.32
N VAL A 79 2.72 -8.22 -5.41
CA VAL A 79 2.29 -9.60 -5.70
C VAL A 79 0.77 -9.61 -5.79
N LEU A 80 0.25 -9.99 -6.95
CA LEU A 80 -1.18 -10.14 -7.19
C LEU A 80 -1.65 -11.51 -6.70
N LYS A 81 -2.93 -11.61 -6.36
CA LYS A 81 -3.52 -12.86 -5.85
C LYS A 81 -3.55 -14.00 -6.87
N ASP A 82 -3.40 -13.69 -8.16
CA ASP A 82 -3.23 -14.68 -9.23
C ASP A 82 -1.79 -15.18 -9.38
N GLY A 83 -0.86 -14.69 -8.56
CA GLY A 83 0.55 -15.06 -8.55
C GLY A 83 1.45 -14.19 -9.42
N ARG A 84 0.90 -13.27 -10.21
CA ARG A 84 1.71 -12.30 -10.97
C ARG A 84 2.48 -11.38 -10.04
N ARG A 85 3.69 -11.01 -10.46
CA ARG A 85 4.56 -10.10 -9.73
C ARG A 85 4.90 -8.91 -10.61
N LEU A 86 4.77 -7.72 -10.02
CA LEU A 86 5.10 -6.45 -10.64
C LEU A 86 6.23 -5.81 -9.85
N LEU A 87 7.22 -5.30 -10.55
CA LEU A 87 8.18 -4.35 -10.01
C LEU A 87 7.76 -2.97 -10.48
N VAL A 88 7.61 -2.03 -9.56
CA VAL A 88 7.13 -0.68 -9.85
C VAL A 88 8.19 0.29 -9.38
N ASN A 89 8.75 1.07 -10.29
CA ASN A 89 9.77 2.03 -9.90
C ASN A 89 9.19 3.07 -8.93
N ALA A 90 9.95 3.41 -7.90
CA ALA A 90 9.56 4.35 -6.86
C ALA A 90 10.55 5.52 -6.70
N GLU A 91 11.54 5.64 -7.58
CA GLU A 91 12.59 6.68 -7.49
C GLU A 91 12.66 7.54 -8.76
N GLU A 92 13.34 7.05 -9.80
CA GLU A 92 13.64 7.86 -11.01
C GLU A 92 12.40 8.08 -11.88
N ASP A 93 11.57 7.05 -12.06
CA ASP A 93 10.36 7.05 -12.88
C ASP A 93 9.16 6.44 -12.13
N PRO A 94 8.60 7.12 -11.10
CA PRO A 94 7.55 6.56 -10.27
C PRO A 94 6.35 6.02 -11.04
N GLY A 95 6.02 4.75 -10.79
CA GLY A 95 4.91 4.06 -11.45
C GLY A 95 5.28 3.36 -12.76
N LEU A 96 6.55 3.38 -13.21
CA LEU A 96 7.00 2.54 -14.31
C LEU A 96 6.97 1.06 -13.90
N ILE A 97 6.31 0.22 -14.71
CA ILE A 97 5.99 -1.17 -14.35
C ILE A 97 6.85 -2.16 -15.13
N TYR A 98 7.35 -3.17 -14.44
CA TYR A 98 7.96 -4.36 -15.02
C TYR A 98 7.23 -5.61 -14.52
N GLU A 99 7.08 -6.60 -15.39
CA GLU A 99 6.46 -7.89 -15.09
C GLU A 99 7.50 -8.99 -14.96
N TRP A 100 7.30 -9.92 -14.03
CA TRP A 100 8.15 -11.10 -13.90
C TRP A 100 7.77 -12.15 -14.94
N VAL A 101 8.61 -12.34 -15.96
CA VAL A 101 8.40 -13.27 -17.08
C VAL A 101 9.68 -14.08 -17.31
N ASP A 102 9.56 -15.40 -17.41
CA ASP A 102 10.67 -16.33 -17.67
C ASP A 102 11.91 -16.06 -16.79
N ASP A 103 11.68 -15.91 -15.48
CA ASP A 103 12.70 -15.64 -14.45
C ASP A 103 13.46 -14.31 -14.62
N SER A 104 12.82 -13.30 -15.21
CA SER A 104 13.39 -11.95 -15.36
C SER A 104 12.33 -10.85 -15.32
N TRP A 105 12.74 -9.63 -14.95
CA TRP A 105 11.90 -8.43 -15.07
C TRP A 105 11.91 -7.92 -16.50
N GLN A 106 10.74 -7.79 -17.10
CA GLN A 106 10.54 -7.25 -18.44
C GLN A 106 9.67 -6.00 -18.38
N PRO A 107 9.95 -4.95 -19.17
CA PRO A 107 9.08 -3.77 -19.22
C PRO A 107 7.63 -4.16 -19.53
N SER A 108 6.69 -3.60 -18.78
CA SER A 108 5.26 -3.80 -19.03
C SER A 108 4.72 -2.70 -19.94
N GLU A 109 3.73 -3.05 -20.76
CA GLU A 109 2.93 -2.07 -21.52
C GLU A 109 1.81 -1.46 -20.65
N MET A 110 1.66 -1.91 -19.41
CA MET A 110 0.63 -1.41 -18.51
C MET A 110 0.92 0.04 -18.09
N THR A 111 -0.10 0.88 -18.13
CA THR A 111 -0.05 2.24 -17.59
C THR A 111 -1.12 2.41 -16.52
N ILE A 112 -0.69 2.77 -15.31
CA ILE A 112 -1.57 3.08 -14.17
C ILE A 112 -1.33 4.53 -13.77
N SER A 113 -2.39 5.34 -13.82
CA SER A 113 -2.33 6.77 -13.47
C SER A 113 -2.79 7.07 -12.04
N ASP A 114 -3.54 6.15 -11.44
CA ASP A 114 -4.02 6.24 -10.06
C ASP A 114 -3.58 4.98 -9.34
N TRP A 115 -2.65 5.11 -8.40
CA TRP A 115 -2.07 4.00 -7.65
C TRP A 115 -2.73 3.77 -6.28
N GLN A 116 -3.89 4.39 -6.04
CA GLN A 116 -4.62 4.22 -4.80
C GLN A 116 -5.09 2.77 -4.63
N LEU A 117 -4.70 2.15 -3.52
CA LEU A 117 -5.16 0.84 -3.10
C LEU A 117 -6.26 0.99 -2.04
N GLU A 118 -7.36 0.27 -2.23
CA GLU A 118 -8.37 0.06 -1.20
C GLU A 118 -7.92 -1.06 -0.27
N VAL A 119 -7.81 -0.76 1.02
CA VAL A 119 -7.35 -1.72 2.03
C VAL A 119 -8.42 -1.93 3.09
N LYS A 120 -8.81 -3.20 3.30
CA LYS A 120 -9.67 -3.57 4.42
C LYS A 120 -8.82 -3.96 5.61
N PHE A 121 -8.77 -3.08 6.59
CA PHE A 121 -8.04 -3.29 7.84
C PHE A 121 -9.00 -3.74 8.95
N THR A 122 -8.75 -4.91 9.54
CA THR A 122 -9.47 -5.41 10.71
C THR A 122 -8.72 -5.01 11.96
N SER A 123 -9.17 -3.91 12.55
CA SER A 123 -8.62 -3.35 13.79
C SER A 123 -8.91 -4.25 14.99
N LEU A 124 -7.85 -4.57 15.74
CA LEU A 124 -7.84 -5.37 16.96
C LEU A 124 -7.59 -4.53 18.23
N SER A 125 -7.11 -3.29 18.07
CA SER A 125 -6.99 -2.28 19.13
C SER A 125 -7.88 -1.07 18.86
N LEU A 126 -8.04 -0.18 19.84
CA LEU A 126 -8.59 1.15 19.56
C LEU A 126 -7.60 1.96 18.70
N LEU A 127 -8.12 2.92 17.92
CA LEU A 127 -7.30 3.94 17.28
C LEU A 127 -6.83 4.93 18.36
N THR A 128 -5.53 5.11 18.49
CA THR A 128 -4.91 6.04 19.44
C THR A 128 -4.08 7.07 18.70
N SER A 129 -4.11 8.33 19.14
CA SER A 129 -3.29 9.38 18.52
C SER A 129 -1.80 9.05 18.62
N VAL A 130 -1.04 9.47 17.61
CA VAL A 130 0.42 9.47 17.67
C VAL A 130 0.85 10.83 18.20
N ASP A 131 1.63 10.84 19.28
CA ASP A 131 2.19 12.03 19.91
C ASP A 131 3.44 12.55 19.17
#